data_AF-A0A917VDK0-F1
#
_entry.id   AF-A0A917VDK0-F1
#
_cell.length_a   1.000
_cell.length_b   1.000
_cell.length_c   1.000
_cell.angle_alpha   90.00
_cell.angle_beta   90.00
_cell.angle_gamma   90.00
#
_symmetry.space_group_name_H-M   'P 1'
#
loop_
_entity.id
_entity.type
_entity.pdbx_description
1 polymer ?
#
loop_
_entity_poly.entity_id
_entity_poly.type
_entity_poly.pdbx_seq_one_letter_code
_entity_poly.pdbx_strand_id
1 'polypeptide(L)' 'MSRRPVRRPTEVAALRAAARSARRLPPIPALMAALLDANERRDREGTVLCAHRIVRASEPEVGEA' A
#
# COMPACT_ATOMS: atom_id res chain seq x y z
N MET A 1 35.51 2.84 -1.60
CA MET A 1 34.24 2.22 -2.08
C MET A 1 33.35 3.32 -2.66
N SER A 2 32.87 3.15 -3.88
CA SER A 2 31.94 4.11 -4.50
C SER A 2 30.61 4.13 -3.74
N ARG A 3 30.24 5.29 -3.19
CA ARG A 3 28.97 5.52 -2.45
C ARG A 3 27.78 5.81 -3.37
N ARG A 4 27.94 5.70 -4.70
CA ARG A 4 26.90 6.07 -5.65
C ARG A 4 26.01 4.85 -5.94
N PRO A 5 24.67 5.00 -5.89
CA PRO A 5 23.79 3.93 -6.32
C PRO A 5 24.09 3.58 -7.78
N VAL A 6 24.21 2.28 -8.05
CA VAL A 6 24.32 1.77 -9.42
C VAL A 6 23.04 2.17 -10.15
N ARG A 7 23.17 2.87 -11.28
CA ARG A 7 21.99 3.23 -12.08
C ARG A 7 21.38 1.94 -12.66
N ARG A 8 20.13 1.64 -12.28
CA ARG A 8 19.35 0.50 -12.76
C ARG A 8 18.06 0.98 -13.44
N PRO A 9 18.16 1.62 -14.61
CA PRO A 9 17.03 2.27 -15.27
C PRO A 9 15.89 1.31 -15.60
N THR A 10 16.21 0.04 -15.92
CA THR A 10 15.24 -1.02 -16.19
C THR A 10 14.44 -1.40 -14.95
N GLU A 11 15.10 -1.54 -13.79
CA GLU A 11 14.42 -1.83 -12.52
C GLU A 11 13.52 -0.68 -12.09
N VAL A 12 13.99 0.57 -12.22
CA VAL A 12 13.18 1.75 -11.91
C VAL A 12 11.95 1.82 -12.82
N ALA A 13 12.08 1.52 -14.11
CA ALA A 13 10.95 1.45 -15.04
C ALA A 13 9.97 0.34 -14.67
N ALA A 14 10.46 -0.85 -14.30
CA ALA A 14 9.65 -1.97 -13.85
C ALA A 14 8.88 -1.65 -12.56
N LEU A 15 9.54 -1.05 -11.56
CA LEU A 15 8.91 -0.61 -10.32
C LEU A 15 7.83 0.44 -10.58
N ARG A 16 8.08 1.41 -11.46
CA ARG A 16 7.09 2.41 -11.88
C ARG A 16 5.90 1.79 -12.62
N ALA A 17 6.14 0.81 -13.49
CA ALA A 17 5.06 0.10 -14.18
C ALA A 17 4.21 -0.71 -13.18
N ALA A 18 4.86 -1.43 -12.25
CA ALA A 18 4.18 -2.20 -11.21
C ALA A 18 3.43 -1.32 -10.19
N ALA A 19 3.93 -0.11 -9.93
CA ALA A 19 3.25 0.88 -9.09
C ALA A 19 2.00 1.48 -9.77
N ARG A 20 2.04 1.65 -11.10
CA ARG A 20 0.91 2.15 -11.91
C ARG A 20 -0.17 1.10 -12.16
N SER A 21 0.12 -0.18 -11.99
CA SER A 21 -0.87 -1.24 -12.13
C SER A 21 -1.96 -1.10 -11.06
N ALA A 22 -3.22 -1.05 -11.50
CA ALA A 22 -4.40 -1.07 -10.65
C ALA A 22 -4.54 -2.45 -9.98
N ARG A 23 -3.70 -2.70 -8.98
CA ARG A 23 -3.85 -3.88 -8.12
C ARG A 23 -5.17 -3.75 -7.38
N ARG A 24 -6.13 -4.61 -7.73
CA ARG A 24 -7.40 -4.74 -7.01
C ARG A 24 -7.08 -4.94 -5.54
N LEU A 25 -7.61 -4.06 -4.71
CA LEU A 25 -7.51 -4.23 -3.27
C LEU A 25 -8.45 -5.36 -2.83
N PRO A 26 -8.14 -6.07 -1.74
CA PRO A 26 -9.11 -6.95 -1.11
C PRO A 26 -10.39 -6.17 -0.75
N PRO A 27 -11.55 -6.82 -0.71
CA PRO A 27 -12.79 -6.16 -0.33
C PRO A 27 -12.71 -5.61 1.10
N ILE A 28 -13.40 -4.50 1.37
CA ILE A 28 -13.35 -3.81 2.68
C ILE A 28 -13.57 -4.75 3.87
N PRO A 29 -14.56 -5.69 3.87
CA PRO A 29 -14.74 -6.62 4.98
C PRO A 29 -13.50 -7.47 5.29
N ALA A 30 -12.75 -7.90 4.26
CA ALA A 30 -11.53 -8.66 4.45
C ALA A 30 -10.41 -7.80 5.05
N LEU A 31 -10.33 -6.52 4.67
CA LEU A 31 -9.37 -5.58 5.25
C LEU A 31 -9.70 -5.22 6.70
N MET A 32 -10.99 -5.09 7.02
CA MET A 32 -11.45 -4.86 8.40
C MET A 32 -11.16 -6.05 9.31
N ALA A 33 -11.37 -7.28 8.83
CA ALA A 33 -10.99 -8.48 9.58
C ALA A 33 -9.48 -8.52 9.87
N ALA A 34 -8.65 -8.25 8.85
CA ALA A 34 -7.19 -8.20 9.02
C ALA A 34 -6.73 -7.07 9.97
N LEU A 35 -7.46 -5.95 10.00
CA LEU A 35 -7.20 -4.85 10.94
C LEU A 35 -7.45 -5.29 12.40
N LEU A 36 -8.52 -6.05 12.65
CA LEU A 36 -8.82 -6.57 13.99
C LEU A 36 -7.73 -7.56 14.43
N ASP A 37 -7.31 -8.47 13.56
CA ASP A 37 -6.23 -9.42 13.84
C ASP A 37 -4.90 -8.71 14.14
N ALA A 38 -4.56 -7.68 13.37
CA ALA A 38 -3.34 -6.88 13.58
C ALA A 38 -3.40 -6.12 14.92
N ASN A 39 -4.56 -5.56 15.26
CA ASN A 39 -4.76 -4.83 16.50
C ASN A 39 -4.69 -5.76 17.72
N GLU A 40 -5.29 -6.95 17.65
CA GLU A 40 -5.19 -7.98 18.70
C GLU A 40 -3.73 -8.38 18.97
N ARG A 41 -2.95 -8.52 17.90
CA ARG A 41 -1.51 -8.85 17.96
C ARG A 41 -0.62 -7.67 18.36
N ARG A 42 -1.18 -6.48 18.54
CA ARG A 42 -0.44 -5.21 18.74
C ARG A 42 0.59 -4.94 17.64
N ASP A 43 0.30 -5.40 16.41
CA ASP A 43 1.09 -5.13 15.22
C ASP A 43 0.75 -3.74 14.67
N ARG A 44 1.60 -2.78 15.01
CA ARG A 44 1.44 -1.39 14.56
C ARG A 44 1.54 -1.25 13.05
N GLU A 45 2.45 -1.98 12.41
CA GLU A 45 2.66 -1.88 10.96
C GLU A 45 1.46 -2.48 10.21
N GLY A 46 0.99 -3.65 10.65
CA GLY A 46 -0.21 -4.28 10.11
C GLY A 46 -1.45 -3.39 10.26
N THR A 47 -1.61 -2.76 11.41
CA THR A 47 -2.71 -1.81 11.68
C THR A 47 -2.68 -0.62 10.71
N VAL A 48 -1.53 0.02 10.56
CA VAL A 48 -1.35 1.18 9.66
C VAL A 48 -1.59 0.79 8.20
N LEU A 49 -1.04 -0.36 7.77
CA LEU A 49 -1.20 -0.86 6.41
C LEU A 49 -2.67 -1.15 6.08
N CYS A 50 -3.40 -1.83 6.99
CA CYS A 50 -4.80 -2.15 6.78
C CYS A 50 -5.65 -0.87 6.72
N ALA A 51 -5.42 0.09 7.62
CA ALA A 51 -6.11 1.38 7.61
C ALA A 51 -5.93 2.12 6.27
N HIS A 52 -4.70 2.24 5.77
CA HIS A 52 -4.45 2.87 4.47
C HIS A 52 -5.12 2.15 3.30
N ARG A 53 -5.15 0.81 3.31
CA ARG A 53 -5.81 0.03 2.27
C ARG A 53 -7.32 0.16 2.31
N ILE A 54 -7.93 0.24 3.49
CA ILE A 54 -9.37 0.48 3.67
C ILE A 54 -9.75 1.83 3.05
N VAL A 55 -9.04 2.89 3.42
CA VAL A 55 -9.28 4.24 2.87
C VAL A 55 -9.12 4.25 1.36
N ARG A 56 -8.11 3.56 0.82
CA ARG A 56 -7.94 3.48 -0.64
C ARG A 56 -9.04 2.67 -1.34
N ALA A 57 -9.56 1.63 -0.68
CA ALA A 57 -10.63 0.78 -1.21
C ALA A 57 -12.02 1.43 -1.11
N SER A 58 -12.20 2.41 -0.22
CA SER A 58 -13.47 3.14 -0.08
C SER A 58 -13.66 4.26 -1.11
N GLU A 59 -12.77 4.37 -2.11
CA GLU A 59 -12.79 5.39 -3.17
C GLU A 59 -13.18 6.80 -2.69
N PRO A 60 -12.58 7.34 -1.61
CA PRO A 60 -12.89 8.69 -1.18
C PRO A 60 -12.46 9.63 -2.31
N GLU A 61 -13.40 10.42 -2.84
CA GLU A 61 -13.06 11.56 -3.68
C GLU A 61 -12.22 12.52 -2.82
N VAL A 62 -10.93 12.68 -3.14
CA VAL A 62 -10.04 13.58 -2.38
C VAL A 62 -9.75 14.84 -3.21
N GLY A 63 -10.51 15.91 -2.94
CA GLY A 63 -10.37 17.33 -3.38
C GLY A 63 -11.27 17.73 -4.56
N GLU A 64 -11.85 18.94 -4.72
CA GLU A 64 -12.22 20.12 -3.92
C GLU A 64 -13.62 20.55 -4.44
N ALA A 65 -14.51 21.06 -3.58
CA ALA A 65 -15.81 21.61 -4.00
C ALA A 65 -15.67 23.03 -4.57
#